data_AF-A0A955CR60-F1
#
_entry.id   AF-A0A955CR60-F1
#
_cell.length_a   1.000
_cell.length_b   1.000
_cell.length_c   1.000
_cell.angle_alpha   90.00
_cell.angle_beta   90.00
_cell.angle_gamma   90.00
#
_symmetry.space_group_name_H-M   'P 1'
#
loop_
_entity.id
_entity.type
_entity.pdbx_description
1 polymer ?
#
loop_
_entity_poly.entity_id
_entity_poly.type
_entity_poly.pdbx_seq_one_letter_code
_entity_poly.pdbx_strand_id
1 'polypeptide(L)'
;MTQICVPIMVEEHASAIRDATLAAEHGADLVEYRVDVFFEDKEESTDLLQDRINRVLDLVKASPLPCIITCRPHWEGGEYHGDDDERVSLYEALGTSDHPPAYIDVELATYTRSANIRQKINLGVNHPKQQRAVSTRLILSTHDFEGRPSDLTRKILQMQDEAACSVIKIAYRARSIRDNLELFEILQNQTKPTIALGMGDFGIMSRILAPKFGGFLTFASLRDESTTAPGQITIEDLLGLYRFRSIKPTTKVYGIIGWPVKQSMSPLVHNAGFEHIGWDGVYVPMPVAASEDKAASETSLVATLGLFLTSPALTFTGASVTIPHKENLWAFATQGADDSWPLANNYTAIIVGLQGEGRAYNTITVRWINQEIEYLNITSTDVLAVEDLITSSGLTAPRVCVIGAGGVAKSAIRACKSLGLKVSIVSRRDAAAEQVVVDLALPSKRSSAQQEKRTTHRDFELSAIPHDRLSDVRADLYINCTPVGMTGGPDPDGLSIPIPDMPNLSPDTVFFDTVYNPIETPMLKAAKERGYRTIDGVQMFVKQAAAQFEIWTGHAAPEDLFDTLVRDKLST
;
A
#
# COMPACT_ATOMS: atom_id res chain seq x y z
N MET A 1 -3.93 -9.84 21.11
CA MET A 1 -3.07 -9.14 20.13
C MET A 1 -2.90 -10.08 18.96
N THR A 2 -2.99 -9.59 17.72
CA THR A 2 -2.77 -10.42 16.51
C THR A 2 -1.34 -10.90 16.46
N GLN A 3 -1.15 -12.19 16.17
CA GLN A 3 0.15 -12.81 16.11
C GLN A 3 0.81 -12.63 14.74
N ILE A 4 2.14 -12.56 14.69
CA ILE A 4 2.94 -12.59 13.46
C ILE A 4 3.55 -13.99 13.35
N CYS A 5 3.27 -14.65 12.23
CA CYS A 5 3.85 -15.94 11.88
C CYS A 5 4.79 -15.81 10.69
N VAL A 6 5.97 -16.40 10.80
CA VAL A 6 6.93 -16.49 9.69
C VAL A 6 6.84 -17.89 9.08
N PRO A 7 6.40 -18.04 7.82
CA PRO A 7 6.41 -19.32 7.14
C PRO A 7 7.83 -19.66 6.67
N ILE A 8 8.23 -20.91 6.90
CA ILE A 8 9.54 -21.46 6.58
C ILE A 8 9.33 -22.72 5.73
N MET A 9 9.78 -22.68 4.48
CA MET A 9 9.87 -23.88 3.64
C MET A 9 10.96 -24.78 4.20
N VAL A 10 10.59 -26.00 4.58
CA VAL A 10 11.53 -26.96 5.15
C VAL A 10 12.08 -27.80 4.00
N GLU A 11 13.35 -27.60 3.70
CA GLU A 11 14.14 -28.46 2.83
C GLU A 11 15.10 -29.31 3.67
N GLU A 12 15.74 -28.69 4.67
CA GLU A 12 16.64 -29.36 5.61
C GLU A 12 16.30 -28.94 7.05
N HIS A 13 16.48 -29.85 8.01
CA HIS A 13 16.22 -29.58 9.43
C HIS A 13 17.06 -28.41 9.96
N ALA A 14 18.37 -28.40 9.66
CA ALA A 14 19.28 -27.41 10.20
C ALA A 14 19.03 -25.99 9.67
N SER A 15 18.64 -25.84 8.39
CA SER A 15 18.30 -24.52 7.82
C SER A 15 16.98 -24.01 8.40
N ALA A 16 15.97 -24.86 8.53
CA ALA A 16 14.69 -24.49 9.10
C ALA A 16 14.80 -23.99 10.54
N ILE A 17 15.65 -24.62 11.37
CA ILE A 17 15.89 -24.14 12.74
C ILE A 17 16.63 -22.79 12.75
N ARG A 18 17.62 -22.59 11.87
CA ARG A 18 18.30 -21.27 11.76
C ARG A 18 17.32 -20.16 11.37
N ASP A 19 16.47 -20.41 10.38
CA ASP A 19 15.47 -19.43 9.94
C ASP A 19 14.42 -19.17 11.01
N ALA A 20 14.03 -20.18 11.80
CA ALA A 20 13.13 -20.01 12.94
C ALA A 20 13.76 -19.20 14.08
N THR A 21 15.06 -19.40 14.35
CA THR A 21 15.81 -18.58 15.31
C THR A 21 15.88 -17.14 14.82
N LEU A 22 16.18 -16.94 13.53
CA LEU A 22 16.22 -15.60 12.94
C LEU A 22 14.84 -14.92 12.98
N ALA A 23 13.76 -15.67 12.75
CA ALA A 23 12.39 -15.17 12.87
C ALA A 23 12.09 -14.70 14.31
N ALA A 24 12.52 -15.46 15.32
CA ALA A 24 12.40 -15.05 16.73
C ALA A 24 13.17 -13.76 17.04
N GLU A 25 14.42 -13.65 16.55
CA GLU A 25 15.26 -12.45 16.71
C GLU A 25 14.61 -11.21 16.07
N HIS A 26 13.90 -11.39 14.95
CA HIS A 26 13.13 -10.33 14.30
C HIS A 26 11.74 -10.09 14.91
N GLY A 27 11.36 -10.79 15.99
CA GLY A 27 10.13 -10.53 16.74
C GLY A 27 8.88 -11.27 16.26
N ALA A 28 9.05 -12.42 15.60
CA ALA A 28 7.93 -13.31 15.26
C ALA A 28 7.34 -13.94 16.53
N ASP A 29 6.01 -14.14 16.54
CA ASP A 29 5.34 -14.84 17.65
C ASP A 29 5.32 -16.35 17.44
N LEU A 30 5.26 -16.78 16.17
CA LEU A 30 5.24 -18.17 15.74
C LEU A 30 6.02 -18.37 14.43
N VAL A 31 6.31 -19.62 14.14
CA VAL A 31 6.77 -20.06 12.80
C VAL A 31 5.81 -21.08 12.22
N GLU A 32 5.60 -21.05 10.91
CA GLU A 32 4.89 -22.11 10.18
C GLU A 32 5.94 -22.93 9.44
N TYR A 33 6.18 -24.17 9.87
CA TYR A 33 7.00 -25.10 9.09
C TYR A 33 6.15 -25.72 7.99
N ARG A 34 6.47 -25.34 6.75
CA ARG A 34 5.95 -25.96 5.53
C ARG A 34 6.79 -27.19 5.23
N VAL A 35 6.33 -28.33 5.73
CA VAL A 35 7.03 -29.62 5.64
C VAL A 35 6.68 -30.39 4.38
N ASP A 36 6.02 -29.76 3.40
CA ASP A 36 5.50 -30.37 2.19
C ASP A 36 6.55 -31.28 1.50
N VAL A 37 7.72 -30.70 1.17
CA VAL A 37 8.84 -31.39 0.54
C VAL A 37 9.57 -32.28 1.55
N PHE A 38 9.91 -31.75 2.73
CA PHE A 38 10.64 -32.48 3.77
C PHE A 38 9.96 -33.77 4.25
N PHE A 39 8.63 -33.75 4.28
CA PHE A 39 7.83 -34.91 4.62
C PHE A 39 7.65 -35.83 3.41
N GLU A 40 7.65 -35.36 2.17
CA GLU A 40 7.58 -36.25 1.00
C GLU A 40 8.91 -36.94 0.68
N ASP A 41 10.02 -36.26 0.93
CA ASP A 41 11.35 -36.73 0.58
C ASP A 41 11.66 -38.09 1.20
N LYS A 42 12.07 -39.03 0.34
CA LYS A 42 12.43 -40.40 0.68
C LYS A 42 13.93 -40.51 0.56
N GLU A 43 14.64 -40.15 1.63
CA GLU A 43 16.08 -40.31 1.68
C GLU A 43 16.36 -41.81 1.77
N GLU A 44 16.78 -42.41 0.64
CA GLU A 44 17.05 -43.84 0.45
C GLU A 44 15.83 -44.74 0.15
N SER A 45 16.07 -45.82 -0.58
CA SER A 45 15.05 -46.80 -1.01
C SER A 45 14.43 -47.62 0.13
N THR A 46 14.83 -47.35 1.38
CA THR A 46 14.39 -48.01 2.61
C THR A 46 13.65 -47.10 3.60
N ASP A 47 13.44 -45.81 3.26
CA ASP A 47 12.81 -44.84 4.16
C ASP A 47 11.35 -45.22 4.50
N LEU A 48 11.11 -45.54 5.78
CA LEU A 48 9.78 -45.91 6.28
C LEU A 48 9.00 -44.63 6.62
N LEU A 49 7.68 -44.65 6.45
CA LEU A 49 6.80 -43.54 6.85
C LEU A 49 7.07 -43.05 8.29
N GLN A 50 7.43 -43.98 9.19
CA GLN A 50 7.74 -43.65 10.57
C GLN A 50 9.00 -42.78 10.71
N ASP A 51 10.02 -42.99 9.88
CA ASP A 51 11.26 -42.22 9.91
C ASP A 51 11.00 -40.78 9.43
N ARG A 52 10.23 -40.63 8.35
CA ARG A 52 9.72 -39.33 7.87
C ARG A 52 8.94 -38.57 8.95
N ILE A 53 8.06 -39.26 9.68
CA ILE A 53 7.33 -38.69 10.83
C ILE A 53 8.29 -38.26 11.95
N ASN A 54 9.27 -39.10 12.30
CA ASN A 54 10.25 -38.81 13.35
C ASN A 54 11.07 -37.55 13.02
N ARG A 55 11.49 -37.36 11.76
CA ARG A 55 12.18 -36.13 11.33
C ARG A 55 11.36 -34.86 11.59
N VAL A 56 10.05 -34.89 11.35
CA VAL A 56 9.15 -33.76 11.63
C VAL A 56 8.95 -33.56 13.13
N LEU A 57 8.86 -34.63 13.91
CA LEU A 57 8.79 -34.55 15.39
C LEU A 57 10.05 -33.90 15.98
N ASP A 58 11.22 -34.26 15.48
CA ASP A 58 12.49 -33.67 15.89
C ASP A 58 12.59 -32.19 15.50
N LEU A 59 12.02 -31.79 14.35
CA LEU A 59 11.89 -30.38 13.96
C LEU A 59 11.02 -29.59 14.93
N VAL A 60 9.84 -30.12 15.29
CA VAL A 60 8.93 -29.47 16.26
C VAL A 60 9.62 -29.30 17.62
N LYS A 61 10.29 -30.35 18.10
CA LYS A 61 10.99 -30.35 19.39
C LYS A 61 12.13 -29.33 19.44
N ALA A 62 12.83 -29.11 18.33
CA ALA A 62 13.93 -28.17 18.23
C ALA A 62 13.48 -26.72 17.98
N SER A 63 12.20 -26.47 17.70
CA SER A 63 11.69 -25.16 17.34
C SER A 63 11.90 -24.13 18.46
N PRO A 64 12.50 -22.95 18.18
CA PRO A 64 12.70 -21.91 19.19
C PRO A 64 11.42 -21.13 19.52
N LEU A 65 10.40 -21.22 18.65
CA LEU A 65 9.09 -20.60 18.80
C LEU A 65 7.96 -21.64 18.78
N PRO A 66 6.78 -21.32 19.35
CA PRO A 66 5.57 -22.07 19.07
C PRO A 66 5.37 -22.18 17.56
N CYS A 67 5.12 -23.39 17.05
CA CYS A 67 5.06 -23.63 15.62
C CYS A 67 3.69 -24.12 15.15
N ILE A 68 3.42 -23.84 13.87
CA ILE A 68 2.36 -24.42 13.07
C ILE A 68 3.02 -25.46 12.16
N ILE A 69 2.52 -26.70 12.15
CA ILE A 69 2.93 -27.68 11.14
C ILE A 69 1.90 -27.71 10.01
N THR A 70 2.39 -27.44 8.80
CA THR A 70 1.61 -27.43 7.57
C THR A 70 2.28 -28.36 6.57
N CYS A 71 1.56 -29.39 6.13
CA CYS A 71 1.96 -30.26 5.02
C CYS A 71 0.93 -30.07 3.91
N ARG A 72 1.14 -29.05 3.08
CA ARG A 72 0.19 -28.56 2.08
C ARG A 72 0.31 -29.39 0.79
N PRO A 73 -0.81 -29.91 0.25
CA PRO A 73 -0.79 -30.67 -0.99
C PRO A 73 -0.70 -29.74 -2.21
N HIS A 74 -0.20 -30.28 -3.33
CA HIS A 74 -0.02 -29.52 -4.57
C HIS A 74 -1.30 -28.85 -5.09
N TRP A 75 -2.46 -29.52 -4.98
CA TRP A 75 -3.74 -28.96 -5.42
C TRP A 75 -4.25 -27.78 -4.54
N GLU A 76 -3.63 -27.53 -3.38
CA GLU A 76 -3.91 -26.36 -2.54
C GLU A 76 -2.66 -25.47 -2.36
N GLY A 77 -1.76 -25.47 -3.34
CA GLY A 77 -0.62 -24.56 -3.42
C GLY A 77 0.56 -24.92 -2.52
N GLY A 78 0.71 -26.20 -2.19
CA GLY A 78 1.94 -26.74 -1.62
C GLY A 78 2.72 -27.60 -2.61
N GLU A 79 3.65 -28.38 -2.09
CA GLU A 79 4.52 -29.25 -2.90
C GLU A 79 4.32 -30.74 -2.59
N TYR A 80 3.39 -31.10 -1.70
CA TYR A 80 3.15 -32.50 -1.33
C TYR A 80 2.25 -33.21 -2.36
N HIS A 81 2.71 -34.35 -2.89
CA HIS A 81 2.02 -35.20 -3.86
C HIS A 81 1.60 -36.58 -3.34
N GLY A 82 1.98 -36.93 -2.10
CA GLY A 82 1.66 -38.21 -1.48
C GLY A 82 0.18 -38.38 -1.07
N ASP A 83 -0.11 -39.46 -0.35
CA ASP A 83 -1.46 -39.80 0.11
C ASP A 83 -1.83 -39.06 1.40
N ASP A 84 -3.12 -38.77 1.60
CA ASP A 84 -3.59 -38.12 2.83
C ASP A 84 -3.56 -39.05 4.05
N ASP A 85 -3.62 -40.38 3.90
CA ASP A 85 -3.46 -41.31 5.02
C ASP A 85 -2.06 -41.21 5.65
N GLU A 86 -1.02 -40.91 4.87
CA GLU A 86 0.33 -40.65 5.39
C GLU A 86 0.36 -39.34 6.20
N ARG A 87 -0.25 -38.26 5.66
CA ARG A 87 -0.37 -36.97 6.37
C ARG A 87 -1.18 -37.08 7.65
N VAL A 88 -2.26 -37.86 7.63
CA VAL A 88 -3.09 -38.10 8.81
C VAL A 88 -2.31 -38.85 9.87
N SER A 89 -1.46 -39.80 9.47
CA SER A 89 -0.55 -40.50 10.39
C SER A 89 0.47 -39.53 11.03
N LEU A 90 0.98 -38.57 10.24
CA LEU A 90 1.80 -37.47 10.76
C LEU A 90 1.02 -36.63 11.79
N TYR A 91 -0.21 -36.20 11.50
CA TYR A 91 -1.00 -35.39 12.43
C TYR A 91 -1.33 -36.12 13.74
N GLU A 92 -1.60 -37.43 13.69
CA GLU A 92 -1.80 -38.25 14.89
C GLU A 92 -0.53 -38.33 15.74
N ALA A 93 0.63 -38.55 15.11
CA ALA A 93 1.91 -38.58 15.80
C ALA A 93 2.26 -37.22 16.44
N LEU A 94 2.06 -36.11 15.71
CA LEU A 94 2.25 -34.75 16.23
C LEU A 94 1.39 -34.50 17.48
N GLY A 95 0.11 -34.87 17.41
CA GLY A 95 -0.85 -34.66 18.49
C GLY A 95 -0.63 -35.52 19.74
N THR A 96 0.03 -36.66 19.59
CA THR A 96 0.34 -37.59 20.69
C THR A 96 1.77 -37.47 21.22
N SER A 97 2.59 -36.63 20.60
CA SER A 97 3.98 -36.39 21.00
C SER A 97 4.14 -35.70 22.35
N ASP A 98 5.35 -35.79 22.93
CA ASP A 98 5.71 -35.09 24.16
C ASP A 98 5.95 -33.59 23.98
N HIS A 99 6.20 -33.17 22.74
CA HIS A 99 6.40 -31.77 22.35
C HIS A 99 5.51 -31.45 21.16
N PRO A 100 4.18 -31.38 21.34
CA PRO A 100 3.28 -31.13 20.22
C PRO A 100 3.46 -29.70 19.69
N PRO A 101 3.25 -29.47 18.38
CA PRO A 101 3.21 -28.12 17.85
C PRO A 101 2.02 -27.36 18.44
N ALA A 102 2.07 -26.03 18.39
CA ALA A 102 0.96 -25.20 18.87
C ALA A 102 -0.29 -25.42 18.01
N TYR A 103 -0.08 -25.64 16.70
CA TYR A 103 -1.14 -25.91 15.74
C TYR A 103 -0.72 -26.91 14.67
N ILE A 104 -1.71 -27.61 14.13
CA ILE A 104 -1.62 -28.24 12.81
C ILE A 104 -2.58 -27.52 11.86
N ASP A 105 -2.16 -27.32 10.62
CA ASP A 105 -2.99 -26.73 9.55
C ASP A 105 -3.42 -27.83 8.57
N VAL A 106 -4.74 -27.97 8.42
CA VAL A 106 -5.36 -28.95 7.53
C VAL A 106 -6.38 -28.26 6.63
N GLU A 107 -6.35 -28.58 5.34
CA GLU A 107 -7.33 -28.08 4.38
C GLU A 107 -8.75 -28.58 4.72
N LEU A 108 -9.74 -27.70 4.63
CA LEU A 108 -11.16 -28.07 4.77
C LEU A 108 -11.57 -29.18 3.78
N ALA A 109 -11.03 -29.16 2.56
CA ALA A 109 -11.31 -30.15 1.55
C ALA A 109 -10.72 -31.54 1.88
N THR A 110 -9.55 -31.59 2.52
CA THR A 110 -8.98 -32.83 3.07
C THR A 110 -9.82 -33.33 4.26
N TYR A 111 -10.11 -32.43 5.19
CA TYR A 111 -10.86 -32.74 6.42
C TYR A 111 -12.26 -33.30 6.14
N THR A 112 -12.94 -32.80 5.10
CA THR A 112 -14.30 -33.22 4.74
C THR A 112 -14.34 -34.38 3.73
N ARG A 113 -13.19 -34.86 3.25
CA ARG A 113 -13.12 -35.90 2.20
C ARG A 113 -13.74 -37.22 2.62
N SER A 114 -13.54 -37.64 3.87
CA SER A 114 -14.18 -38.84 4.42
C SER A 114 -14.37 -38.75 5.93
N ALA A 115 -15.34 -39.49 6.45
CA ALA A 115 -15.58 -39.56 7.89
C ALA A 115 -14.37 -40.15 8.65
N ASN A 116 -13.63 -41.06 8.00
CA ASN A 116 -12.44 -41.70 8.56
C ASN A 116 -11.28 -40.70 8.73
N ILE A 117 -10.95 -39.94 7.69
CA ILE A 117 -9.91 -38.89 7.75
C ILE A 117 -10.26 -37.87 8.83
N ARG A 118 -11.51 -37.39 8.84
CA ARG A 118 -12.03 -36.48 9.85
C ARG A 118 -11.83 -37.01 11.28
N GLN A 119 -12.23 -38.26 11.51
CA GLN A 119 -12.11 -38.88 12.84
C GLN A 119 -10.65 -38.98 13.28
N LYS A 120 -9.73 -39.40 12.41
CA LYS A 120 -8.30 -39.51 12.73
C LYS A 120 -7.68 -38.14 13.04
N ILE A 121 -8.00 -37.10 12.27
CA ILE A 121 -7.54 -35.72 12.57
C ILE A 121 -8.06 -35.24 13.92
N ASN A 122 -9.33 -35.51 14.22
CA ASN A 122 -9.94 -35.15 15.50
C ASN A 122 -9.27 -35.87 16.67
N LEU A 123 -8.83 -37.12 16.49
CA LEU A 123 -8.05 -37.85 17.49
C LEU A 123 -6.67 -37.20 17.72
N GLY A 124 -6.06 -36.58 16.70
CA GLY A 124 -4.81 -35.84 16.87
C GLY A 124 -4.92 -34.61 17.78
N VAL A 125 -6.05 -33.90 17.74
CA VAL A 125 -6.24 -32.64 18.50
C VAL A 125 -7.06 -32.79 19.79
N ASN A 126 -7.86 -33.86 19.90
CA ASN A 126 -8.75 -34.13 21.04
C ASN A 126 -8.71 -35.63 21.42
N HIS A 127 -7.55 -36.16 21.78
CA HIS A 127 -7.43 -37.58 22.15
C HIS A 127 -7.87 -37.83 23.60
N PRO A 128 -8.68 -38.85 23.92
CA PRO A 128 -9.09 -39.16 25.30
C PRO A 128 -7.94 -39.48 26.27
N LYS A 129 -6.77 -39.88 25.76
CA LYS A 129 -5.52 -40.08 26.54
C LYS A 129 -4.67 -38.79 26.71
N GLN A 130 -5.04 -37.67 26.08
CA GLN A 130 -4.40 -36.38 26.34
C GLN A 130 -4.85 -35.90 27.74
N GLN A 131 -4.09 -36.24 28.77
CA GLN A 131 -4.26 -35.76 30.15
C GLN A 131 -3.36 -34.54 30.45
N ARG A 132 -2.96 -33.77 29.44
CA ARG A 132 -1.85 -32.81 29.54
C ARG A 132 -2.33 -31.36 29.52
N ALA A 133 -1.55 -30.48 30.15
CA ALA A 133 -1.79 -29.04 30.20
C ALA A 133 -1.52 -28.32 28.86
N VAL A 134 -0.87 -28.98 27.89
CA VAL A 134 -0.53 -28.44 26.57
C VAL A 134 -0.98 -29.44 25.50
N SER A 135 -1.82 -28.99 24.56
CA SER A 135 -2.31 -29.77 23.42
C SER A 135 -2.20 -28.98 22.12
N THR A 136 -2.01 -29.69 21.00
CA THR A 136 -2.10 -29.09 19.67
C THR A 136 -3.54 -28.73 19.32
N ARG A 137 -3.72 -27.73 18.46
CA ARG A 137 -5.03 -27.24 18.03
C ARG A 137 -5.14 -27.24 16.52
N LEU A 138 -6.36 -27.40 16.01
CA LEU A 138 -6.62 -27.46 14.58
C LEU A 138 -6.86 -26.06 13.99
N ILE A 139 -6.05 -25.70 12.99
CA ILE A 139 -6.41 -24.70 11.99
C ILE A 139 -7.08 -25.44 10.83
N LEU A 140 -8.32 -25.07 10.51
CA LEU A 140 -8.93 -25.46 9.24
C LEU A 140 -8.74 -24.33 8.23
N SER A 141 -8.14 -24.66 7.09
CA SER A 141 -7.80 -23.68 6.07
C SER A 141 -8.54 -23.89 4.75
N THR A 142 -8.69 -22.82 3.99
CA THR A 142 -9.03 -22.88 2.56
C THR A 142 -8.28 -21.80 1.79
N HIS A 143 -7.74 -22.17 0.64
CA HIS A 143 -7.00 -21.28 -0.25
C HIS A 143 -7.65 -21.23 -1.64
N ASP A 144 -7.76 -20.04 -2.22
CA ASP A 144 -8.21 -19.86 -3.60
C ASP A 144 -7.31 -18.87 -4.34
N PHE A 145 -6.48 -19.38 -5.24
CA PHE A 145 -5.46 -18.62 -5.95
C PHE A 145 -6.02 -17.83 -7.14
N GLU A 146 -7.28 -18.06 -7.52
CA GLU A 146 -7.93 -17.39 -8.64
C GLU A 146 -8.77 -16.19 -8.20
N GLY A 147 -9.42 -16.28 -7.03
CA GLY A 147 -10.23 -15.17 -6.51
C GLY A 147 -11.05 -15.54 -5.30
N ARG A 148 -11.99 -14.66 -4.94
CA ARG A 148 -12.99 -14.95 -3.91
C ARG A 148 -13.82 -16.20 -4.29
N PRO A 149 -13.84 -17.27 -3.47
CA PRO A 149 -14.64 -18.46 -3.74
C PRO A 149 -16.14 -18.16 -3.80
N SER A 150 -16.86 -18.82 -4.71
CA SER A 150 -18.32 -18.68 -4.82
C SER A 150 -19.06 -19.26 -3.61
N ASP A 151 -18.48 -20.26 -2.94
CA ASP A 151 -19.01 -20.96 -1.78
C ASP A 151 -18.36 -20.52 -0.45
N LEU A 152 -17.70 -19.36 -0.43
CA LEU A 152 -16.94 -18.85 0.72
C LEU A 152 -17.75 -18.88 2.03
N THR A 153 -18.99 -18.36 2.02
CA THR A 153 -19.87 -18.35 3.19
C THR A 153 -20.16 -19.76 3.71
N ARG A 154 -20.36 -20.74 2.81
CA ARG A 154 -20.59 -22.14 3.20
C ARG A 154 -19.35 -22.72 3.87
N LYS A 155 -18.16 -22.48 3.31
CA LYS A 155 -16.89 -22.93 3.88
C LYS A 155 -16.66 -22.36 5.28
N ILE A 156 -16.91 -21.06 5.47
CA ILE A 156 -16.80 -20.40 6.78
C ILE A 156 -17.75 -21.06 7.80
N LEU A 157 -19.03 -21.23 7.45
CA LEU A 157 -20.01 -21.87 8.34
C LEU A 157 -19.60 -23.31 8.70
N GLN A 158 -19.09 -24.09 7.75
CA GLN A 158 -18.59 -25.45 8.02
C GLN A 158 -17.44 -25.46 9.03
N MET A 159 -16.48 -24.55 8.90
CA MET A 159 -15.37 -24.44 9.87
C MET A 159 -15.82 -23.89 11.22
N GLN A 160 -16.81 -23.00 11.21
CA GLN A 160 -17.41 -22.41 12.40
C GLN A 160 -18.18 -23.45 13.23
N ASP A 161 -18.92 -24.35 12.58
CA ASP A 161 -19.73 -25.39 13.24
C ASP A 161 -18.90 -26.61 13.69
N GLU A 162 -17.70 -26.81 13.12
CA GLU A 162 -16.86 -27.96 13.45
C GLU A 162 -16.19 -27.81 14.82
N ALA A 163 -16.55 -28.63 15.80
CA ALA A 163 -16.04 -28.53 17.17
C ALA A 163 -14.52 -28.69 17.29
N ALA A 164 -13.90 -29.51 16.43
CA ALA A 164 -12.44 -29.69 16.45
C ALA A 164 -11.67 -28.46 15.92
N CYS A 165 -12.30 -27.67 15.04
CA CYS A 165 -11.70 -26.47 14.47
C CYS A 165 -11.52 -25.38 15.53
N SER A 166 -10.27 -25.07 15.86
CA SER A 166 -9.90 -24.05 16.85
C SER A 166 -9.66 -22.69 16.22
N VAL A 167 -9.21 -22.65 14.97
CA VAL A 167 -8.92 -21.42 14.22
C VAL A 167 -9.37 -21.60 12.77
N ILE A 168 -10.07 -20.61 12.23
CA ILE A 168 -10.50 -20.56 10.82
C ILE A 168 -9.41 -19.83 10.02
N LYS A 169 -8.97 -20.39 8.88
CA LYS A 169 -8.01 -19.73 7.97
C LYS A 169 -8.59 -19.62 6.56
N ILE A 170 -8.85 -18.39 6.12
CA ILE A 170 -9.30 -18.04 4.77
C ILE A 170 -8.18 -17.30 4.06
N ALA A 171 -7.80 -17.76 2.88
CA ALA A 171 -6.92 -17.00 1.99
C ALA A 171 -7.44 -17.04 0.56
N TYR A 172 -7.57 -15.89 -0.09
CA TYR A 172 -7.91 -15.86 -1.53
C TYR A 172 -7.22 -14.73 -2.27
N ARG A 173 -7.04 -14.86 -3.59
CA ARG A 173 -6.45 -13.82 -4.42
C ARG A 173 -7.38 -12.61 -4.50
N ALA A 174 -6.91 -11.48 -3.97
CA ALA A 174 -7.63 -10.23 -4.09
C ALA A 174 -7.51 -9.74 -5.55
N ARG A 175 -8.66 -9.47 -6.18
CA ARG A 175 -8.76 -8.91 -7.54
C ARG A 175 -8.91 -7.40 -7.51
N SER A 176 -9.28 -6.85 -6.36
CA SER A 176 -9.27 -5.41 -6.11
C SER A 176 -9.05 -5.14 -4.63
N ILE A 177 -8.60 -3.93 -4.29
CA ILE A 177 -8.45 -3.53 -2.88
C ILE A 177 -9.76 -3.60 -2.09
N ARG A 178 -10.90 -3.53 -2.77
CA ARG A 178 -12.22 -3.61 -2.15
C ARG A 178 -12.46 -4.97 -1.48
N ASP A 179 -11.81 -6.02 -1.97
CA ASP A 179 -11.95 -7.37 -1.44
C ASP A 179 -11.45 -7.48 0.02
N ASN A 180 -10.60 -6.55 0.47
CA ASN A 180 -10.16 -6.50 1.88
C ASN A 180 -11.30 -6.15 2.83
N LEU A 181 -12.32 -5.43 2.39
CA LEU A 181 -13.45 -5.07 3.26
C LEU A 181 -14.24 -6.32 3.67
N GLU A 182 -14.48 -7.24 2.74
CA GLU A 182 -15.10 -8.53 3.05
C GLU A 182 -14.20 -9.36 3.99
N LEU A 183 -12.88 -9.36 3.80
CA LEU A 183 -11.96 -10.01 4.72
C LEU A 183 -12.05 -9.43 6.13
N PHE A 184 -12.18 -8.11 6.27
CA PHE A 184 -12.35 -7.44 7.57
C PHE A 184 -13.68 -7.80 8.23
N GLU A 185 -14.77 -7.83 7.46
CA GLU A 185 -16.07 -8.29 7.94
C GLU A 185 -16.02 -9.75 8.41
N ILE A 186 -15.29 -10.62 7.71
CA ILE A 186 -15.07 -12.01 8.14
C ILE A 186 -14.40 -12.02 9.50
N LEU A 187 -13.32 -11.26 9.70
CA LEU A 187 -12.58 -11.21 10.97
C LEU A 187 -13.46 -10.76 12.15
N GLN A 188 -14.33 -9.78 11.94
CA GLN A 188 -15.15 -9.19 13.01
C GLN A 188 -16.38 -10.03 13.40
N ASN A 189 -16.89 -10.85 12.48
CA ASN A 189 -18.18 -11.53 12.65
C ASN A 189 -18.05 -13.01 13.06
N GLN A 190 -16.84 -13.55 13.21
CA GLN A 190 -16.65 -14.94 13.64
C GLN A 190 -16.62 -15.08 15.16
N THR A 191 -17.12 -16.21 15.66
CA THR A 191 -17.05 -16.54 17.10
C THR A 191 -15.75 -17.28 17.46
N LYS A 192 -15.06 -17.82 16.46
CA LYS A 192 -13.74 -18.45 16.61
C LYS A 192 -12.62 -17.51 16.17
N PRO A 193 -11.41 -17.66 16.74
CA PRO A 193 -10.22 -17.00 16.20
C PRO A 193 -10.09 -17.25 14.70
N THR A 194 -9.88 -16.18 13.93
CA THR A 194 -9.92 -16.24 12.47
C THR A 194 -8.72 -15.53 11.84
N ILE A 195 -8.15 -16.15 10.81
CA ILE A 195 -7.14 -15.61 9.90
C ILE A 195 -7.86 -15.41 8.56
N ALA A 196 -7.87 -14.19 8.03
CA ALA A 196 -8.47 -13.88 6.74
C ALA A 196 -7.54 -12.97 5.94
N LEU A 197 -7.05 -13.45 4.78
CA LEU A 197 -5.96 -12.80 4.05
C LEU A 197 -6.24 -12.72 2.54
N GLY A 198 -5.96 -11.56 1.98
CA GLY A 198 -5.92 -11.34 0.54
C GLY A 198 -4.52 -11.63 0.02
N MET A 199 -4.43 -12.45 -1.02
CA MET A 199 -3.18 -12.69 -1.76
C MET A 199 -3.02 -11.66 -2.90
N GLY A 200 -1.76 -11.36 -3.22
CA GLY A 200 -1.39 -10.39 -4.24
C GLY A 200 -1.38 -8.94 -3.74
N ASP A 201 -0.98 -8.01 -4.61
CA ASP A 201 -0.78 -6.60 -4.23
C ASP A 201 -2.06 -5.96 -3.68
N PHE A 202 -3.23 -6.31 -4.21
CA PHE A 202 -4.50 -5.83 -3.69
C PHE A 202 -4.81 -6.30 -2.27
N GLY A 203 -4.25 -7.42 -1.82
CA GLY A 203 -4.51 -8.01 -0.52
C GLY A 203 -3.61 -7.51 0.61
N ILE A 204 -2.59 -6.69 0.31
CA ILE A 204 -1.61 -6.21 1.30
C ILE A 204 -2.29 -5.55 2.50
N MET A 205 -3.36 -4.77 2.27
CA MET A 205 -4.09 -4.08 3.32
C MET A 205 -4.69 -5.04 4.37
N SER A 206 -5.16 -6.22 3.98
CA SER A 206 -5.66 -7.24 4.91
C SER A 206 -4.60 -7.77 5.88
N ARG A 207 -3.34 -7.83 5.42
CA ARG A 207 -2.21 -8.32 6.21
C ARG A 207 -1.79 -7.31 7.27
N ILE A 208 -1.73 -6.03 6.91
CA ILE A 208 -1.31 -4.93 7.80
C ILE A 208 -2.41 -4.63 8.83
N LEU A 209 -3.67 -4.55 8.40
CA LEU A 209 -4.77 -4.11 9.26
C LEU A 209 -5.41 -5.25 10.07
N ALA A 210 -4.89 -6.47 10.02
CA ALA A 210 -5.39 -7.59 10.82
C ALA A 210 -5.62 -7.24 12.32
N PRO A 211 -4.72 -6.51 13.03
CA PRO A 211 -4.94 -6.12 14.43
C PRO A 211 -6.14 -5.20 14.65
N LYS A 212 -6.43 -4.30 13.69
CA LYS A 212 -7.57 -3.39 13.77
C LYS A 212 -8.90 -4.13 13.72
N PHE A 213 -8.96 -5.23 12.99
CA PHE A 213 -10.18 -6.01 12.76
C PHE A 213 -10.26 -7.30 13.57
N GLY A 214 -9.35 -7.52 14.52
CA GLY A 214 -9.38 -8.67 15.41
C GLY A 214 -8.85 -9.98 14.80
N GLY A 215 -8.05 -9.87 13.73
CA GLY A 215 -7.38 -11.04 13.14
C GLY A 215 -6.57 -11.81 14.17
N PHE A 216 -6.66 -13.13 14.14
CA PHE A 216 -5.93 -13.98 15.07
C PHE A 216 -4.42 -13.93 14.80
N LEU A 217 -4.04 -14.04 13.52
CA LEU A 217 -2.66 -14.13 13.08
C LEU A 217 -2.54 -13.55 11.66
N THR A 218 -1.38 -12.98 11.33
CA THR A 218 -0.97 -12.61 9.98
C THR A 218 0.37 -13.27 9.64
N PHE A 219 0.65 -13.41 8.34
CA PHE A 219 1.92 -14.00 7.87
C PHE A 219 2.82 -12.91 7.30
N ALA A 220 4.09 -12.95 7.71
CA ALA A 220 5.16 -12.09 7.22
C ALA A 220 6.33 -12.94 6.71
N SER A 221 7.00 -12.50 5.64
CA SER A 221 8.19 -13.20 5.16
C SER A 221 9.41 -12.84 6.04
N LEU A 222 10.37 -13.75 6.11
CA LEU A 222 11.63 -13.48 6.81
C LEU A 222 12.51 -12.51 6.00
N ARG A 223 12.48 -12.65 4.67
CA ARG A 223 13.23 -11.84 3.70
C ARG A 223 12.36 -11.61 2.46
N ASP A 224 12.71 -10.65 1.60
CA ASP A 224 11.97 -10.39 0.35
C ASP A 224 11.95 -11.63 -0.57
N GLU A 225 13.05 -12.37 -0.62
CA GLU A 225 13.22 -13.56 -1.46
C GLU A 225 12.48 -14.79 -0.90
N SER A 226 12.10 -14.79 0.38
CA SER A 226 11.51 -15.95 1.06
C SER A 226 9.98 -15.90 1.13
N THR A 227 9.33 -15.18 0.22
CA THR A 227 7.86 -15.06 0.24
C THR A 227 7.20 -16.38 -0.19
N THR A 228 6.39 -16.97 0.70
CA THR A 228 5.65 -18.22 0.42
C THR A 228 4.27 -17.98 -0.18
N ALA A 229 3.83 -16.73 -0.24
CA ALA A 229 2.59 -16.32 -0.90
C ALA A 229 2.70 -14.90 -1.46
N PRO A 230 2.09 -14.59 -2.62
CA PRO A 230 2.11 -13.26 -3.20
C PRO A 230 1.56 -12.18 -2.25
N GLY A 231 2.27 -11.05 -2.15
CA GLY A 231 1.89 -9.90 -1.33
C GLY A 231 2.27 -10.02 0.16
N GLN A 232 3.11 -10.99 0.54
CA GLN A 232 3.72 -11.00 1.89
C GLN A 232 4.66 -9.80 2.06
N ILE A 233 4.58 -9.21 3.25
CA ILE A 233 5.44 -8.13 3.73
C ILE A 233 6.50 -8.76 4.63
N THR A 234 7.72 -8.25 4.64
CA THR A 234 8.75 -8.73 5.57
C THR A 234 8.34 -8.46 7.01
N ILE A 235 8.84 -9.28 7.94
CA ILE A 235 8.61 -9.04 9.37
C ILE A 235 9.15 -7.68 9.82
N GLU A 236 10.28 -7.24 9.25
CA GLU A 236 10.89 -5.95 9.50
C GLU A 236 9.99 -4.79 9.08
N ASP A 237 9.43 -4.83 7.86
CA ASP A 237 8.50 -3.79 7.41
C ASP A 237 7.20 -3.83 8.21
N LEU A 238 6.71 -5.01 8.57
CA LEU A 238 5.48 -5.13 9.34
C LEU A 238 5.66 -4.48 10.73
N LEU A 239 6.75 -4.78 11.43
CA LEU A 239 7.02 -4.27 12.77
C LEU A 239 7.52 -2.81 12.78
N GLY A 240 8.44 -2.47 11.89
CA GLY A 240 9.06 -1.15 11.77
C GLY A 240 8.21 -0.19 10.96
N LEU A 241 8.14 -0.41 9.63
CA LEU A 241 7.47 0.51 8.70
C LEU A 241 5.97 0.71 9.03
N TYR A 242 5.23 -0.38 9.28
CA TYR A 242 3.79 -0.31 9.55
C TYR A 242 3.44 -0.27 11.04
N ARG A 243 4.43 -0.37 11.92
CA ARG A 243 4.25 -0.31 13.39
C ARG A 243 3.16 -1.26 13.85
N PHE A 244 3.16 -2.49 13.33
CA PHE A 244 2.04 -3.43 13.43
C PHE A 244 1.53 -3.63 14.87
N ARG A 245 2.43 -3.61 15.86
CA ARG A 245 2.08 -3.76 17.28
C ARG A 245 1.32 -2.56 17.87
N SER A 246 1.40 -1.38 17.25
CA SER A 246 0.66 -0.19 17.68
C SER A 246 -0.75 -0.12 17.09
N ILE A 247 -1.08 -0.92 16.07
CA ILE A 247 -2.38 -0.91 15.40
C ILE A 247 -3.46 -1.47 16.35
N LYS A 248 -4.53 -0.70 16.54
CA LYS A 248 -5.67 -0.97 17.41
C LYS A 248 -6.98 -0.83 16.63
N PRO A 249 -8.11 -1.31 17.18
CA PRO A 249 -9.43 -1.08 16.56
C PRO A 249 -9.75 0.39 16.29
N THR A 250 -9.23 1.31 17.12
CA THR A 250 -9.41 2.76 17.00
C THR A 250 -8.47 3.45 16.01
N THR A 251 -7.40 2.78 15.57
CA THR A 251 -6.36 3.39 14.73
C THR A 251 -6.97 3.92 13.44
N LYS A 252 -6.66 5.17 13.12
CA LYS A 252 -7.11 5.84 11.89
C LYS A 252 -6.34 5.30 10.68
N VAL A 253 -7.03 5.01 9.58
CA VAL A 253 -6.39 4.44 8.39
C VAL A 253 -6.16 5.55 7.36
N TYR A 254 -4.91 5.68 6.94
CA TYR A 254 -4.45 6.55 5.87
C TYR A 254 -3.82 5.71 4.76
N GLY A 255 -3.65 6.25 3.56
CA GLY A 255 -2.92 5.51 2.53
C GLY A 255 -2.59 6.25 1.25
N ILE A 256 -1.86 5.58 0.37
CA ILE A 256 -1.51 6.07 -0.97
C ILE A 256 -2.33 5.33 -2.02
N ILE A 257 -3.23 6.06 -2.70
CA ILE A 257 -4.05 5.55 -3.79
C ILE A 257 -3.34 5.80 -5.12
N GLY A 258 -3.20 4.76 -5.93
CA GLY A 258 -2.50 4.84 -7.21
C GLY A 258 -2.32 3.47 -7.87
N TRP A 259 -1.65 3.47 -9.02
CA TRP A 259 -1.23 2.24 -9.69
C TRP A 259 0.03 2.45 -10.54
N PRO A 260 1.13 1.71 -10.27
CA PRO A 260 1.40 0.93 -9.05
C PRO A 260 1.74 1.83 -7.84
N VAL A 261 1.58 1.31 -6.60
CA VAL A 261 1.91 2.05 -5.36
C VAL A 261 2.74 1.28 -4.35
N LYS A 262 3.10 0.03 -4.65
CA LYS A 262 3.86 -0.83 -3.73
C LYS A 262 5.21 -0.22 -3.32
N GLN A 263 5.89 0.45 -4.26
CA GLN A 263 7.21 1.07 -4.05
C GLN A 263 7.15 2.54 -3.61
N SER A 264 5.97 3.04 -3.24
CA SER A 264 5.84 4.42 -2.76
C SER A 264 6.61 4.61 -1.45
N MET A 265 7.34 5.72 -1.32
CA MET A 265 7.96 6.14 -0.05
C MET A 265 6.97 6.78 0.93
N SER A 266 5.71 7.02 0.53
CA SER A 266 4.71 7.66 1.40
C SER A 266 4.42 6.90 2.69
N PRO A 267 4.30 5.55 2.71
CA PRO A 267 4.21 4.79 3.95
C PRO A 267 5.40 5.01 4.90
N LEU A 268 6.63 5.18 4.38
CA LEU A 268 7.83 5.39 5.18
C LEU A 268 7.73 6.69 5.98
N VAL A 269 7.50 7.81 5.29
CA VAL A 269 7.47 9.12 5.94
C VAL A 269 6.25 9.30 6.84
N HIS A 270 5.06 8.88 6.40
CA HIS A 270 3.84 9.12 7.17
C HIS A 270 3.76 8.26 8.43
N ASN A 271 4.16 6.97 8.38
CA ASN A 271 4.19 6.15 9.59
C ASN A 271 5.26 6.62 10.58
N ALA A 272 6.45 7.01 10.12
CA ALA A 272 7.47 7.60 10.97
C ALA A 272 7.00 8.92 11.59
N GLY A 273 6.32 9.78 10.81
CA GLY A 273 5.72 11.01 11.31
C GLY A 273 4.65 10.75 12.37
N PHE A 274 3.76 9.78 12.15
CA PHE A 274 2.75 9.40 13.13
C PHE A 274 3.37 8.90 14.43
N GLU A 275 4.46 8.13 14.36
CA GLU A 275 5.20 7.70 15.54
C GLU A 275 5.86 8.87 16.27
N HIS A 276 6.52 9.77 15.53
CA HIS A 276 7.22 10.93 16.06
C HIS A 276 6.32 11.81 16.94
N ILE A 277 5.05 11.99 16.56
CA ILE A 277 4.08 12.81 17.32
C ILE A 277 3.13 11.98 18.20
N GLY A 278 3.26 10.66 18.25
CA GLY A 278 2.36 9.77 19.00
C GLY A 278 0.92 9.72 18.46
N TRP A 279 0.73 9.90 17.15
CA TRP A 279 -0.58 9.85 16.49
C TRP A 279 -1.04 8.42 16.22
N ASP A 280 -2.25 8.07 16.69
CA ASP A 280 -2.89 6.77 16.44
C ASP A 280 -3.45 6.68 15.00
N GLY A 281 -2.54 6.60 14.04
CA GLY A 281 -2.83 6.40 12.63
C GLY A 281 -1.86 5.41 12.00
N VAL A 282 -2.27 4.73 10.93
CA VAL A 282 -1.42 3.87 10.09
C VAL A 282 -1.58 4.24 8.63
N TYR A 283 -0.47 4.32 7.90
CA TYR A 283 -0.45 4.65 6.48
C TYR A 283 -0.12 3.41 5.65
N VAL A 284 -1.01 3.02 4.72
CA VAL A 284 -0.88 1.77 3.95
C VAL A 284 -0.92 2.00 2.43
N PRO A 285 -0.31 1.11 1.62
CA PRO A 285 -0.50 1.13 0.17
C PRO A 285 -1.96 0.79 -0.18
N MET A 286 -2.55 1.57 -1.10
CA MET A 286 -3.91 1.36 -1.57
C MET A 286 -3.96 1.22 -3.11
N PRO A 287 -3.54 0.07 -3.66
CA PRO A 287 -3.51 -0.11 -5.11
C PRO A 287 -4.92 -0.11 -5.69
N VAL A 288 -5.19 0.80 -6.61
CA VAL A 288 -6.45 0.89 -7.36
C VAL A 288 -6.10 0.73 -8.82
N ALA A 289 -6.49 -0.39 -9.43
CA ALA A 289 -6.15 -0.67 -10.82
C ALA A 289 -6.64 0.46 -11.75
N ALA A 290 -5.77 0.87 -12.66
CA ALA A 290 -6.12 1.73 -13.77
C ALA A 290 -6.34 0.91 -15.04
N SER A 291 -7.15 1.46 -15.95
CA SER A 291 -7.42 0.91 -17.28
C SER A 291 -7.01 1.94 -18.33
N GLU A 292 -6.66 1.49 -19.53
CA GLU A 292 -6.51 2.37 -20.70
C GLU A 292 -7.83 3.10 -21.01
N ASP A 293 -8.96 2.47 -20.70
CA ASP A 293 -10.25 3.12 -20.68
C ASP A 293 -10.36 4.04 -19.45
N LYS A 294 -10.33 5.36 -19.72
CA LYS A 294 -10.45 6.41 -18.70
C LYS A 294 -11.73 6.29 -17.87
N ALA A 295 -12.86 5.92 -18.49
CA ALA A 295 -14.13 5.78 -17.77
C ALA A 295 -14.10 4.58 -16.81
N ALA A 296 -13.48 3.47 -17.23
CA ALA A 296 -13.28 2.32 -16.37
C ALA A 296 -12.32 2.62 -15.20
N SER A 297 -11.23 3.37 -15.46
CA SER A 297 -10.27 3.80 -14.43
C SER A 297 -10.91 4.75 -13.41
N GLU A 298 -11.77 5.67 -13.87
CA GLU A 298 -12.57 6.55 -13.02
C GLU A 298 -13.55 5.76 -12.15
N THR A 299 -14.32 4.86 -12.77
CA THR A 299 -15.29 4.00 -12.08
C THR A 299 -14.63 3.16 -10.99
N SER A 300 -13.43 2.63 -11.24
CA SER A 300 -12.64 1.85 -10.28
C SER A 300 -12.31 2.66 -9.01
N LEU A 301 -11.85 3.91 -9.18
CA LEU A 301 -11.56 4.81 -8.06
C LEU A 301 -12.83 5.18 -7.29
N VAL A 302 -13.88 5.61 -8.01
CA VAL A 302 -15.15 6.04 -7.43
C VAL A 302 -15.77 4.92 -6.60
N ALA A 303 -15.83 3.69 -7.14
CA ALA A 303 -16.36 2.54 -6.43
C ALA A 303 -15.53 2.19 -5.18
N THR A 304 -14.20 2.33 -5.26
CA THR A 304 -13.32 2.06 -4.11
C THR A 304 -13.54 3.08 -3.00
N LEU A 305 -13.53 4.37 -3.32
CA LEU A 305 -13.78 5.43 -2.35
C LEU A 305 -15.19 5.33 -1.76
N GLY A 306 -16.20 5.03 -2.59
CA GLY A 306 -17.57 4.80 -2.13
C GLY A 306 -17.63 3.75 -1.03
N LEU A 307 -17.00 2.59 -1.22
CA LEU A 307 -16.99 1.53 -0.21
C LEU A 307 -16.19 1.91 1.05
N PHE A 308 -15.07 2.63 0.92
CA PHE A 308 -14.30 3.08 2.09
C PHE A 308 -15.10 4.07 2.94
N LEU A 309 -15.83 4.98 2.30
CA LEU A 309 -16.67 5.98 2.98
C LEU A 309 -17.93 5.37 3.60
N THR A 310 -18.38 4.20 3.14
CA THR A 310 -19.47 3.45 3.77
C THR A 310 -19.00 2.37 4.75
N SER A 311 -17.70 2.34 5.10
CA SER A 311 -17.11 1.36 6.01
C SER A 311 -16.56 2.04 7.28
N PRO A 312 -17.41 2.41 8.27
CA PRO A 312 -16.95 3.11 9.47
C PRO A 312 -15.88 2.36 10.28
N ALA A 313 -15.94 1.03 10.27
CA ALA A 313 -14.95 0.17 10.91
C ALA A 313 -13.53 0.36 10.33
N LEU A 314 -13.40 0.76 9.05
CA LEU A 314 -12.11 1.09 8.45
C LEU A 314 -11.54 2.40 9.00
N THR A 315 -12.39 3.34 9.40
CA THR A 315 -11.95 4.66 9.89
C THR A 315 -11.00 5.33 8.88
N PHE A 316 -11.36 5.23 7.59
CA PHE A 316 -10.58 5.81 6.49
C PHE A 316 -10.56 7.33 6.64
N THR A 317 -9.42 7.90 7.03
CA THR A 317 -9.31 9.31 7.46
C THR A 317 -8.64 10.18 6.41
N GLY A 318 -7.86 9.60 5.50
CA GLY A 318 -7.27 10.36 4.41
C GLY A 318 -6.43 9.51 3.48
N ALA A 319 -6.14 10.06 2.31
CA ALA A 319 -5.22 9.41 1.39
C ALA A 319 -4.49 10.41 0.51
N SER A 320 -3.22 10.14 0.23
CA SER A 320 -2.56 10.72 -0.94
C SER A 320 -3.07 10.01 -2.19
N VAL A 321 -3.16 10.74 -3.31
CA VAL A 321 -3.53 10.18 -4.61
C VAL A 321 -2.43 10.49 -5.62
N THR A 322 -1.90 9.45 -6.24
CA THR A 322 -0.84 9.54 -7.25
C THR A 322 -1.32 9.02 -8.61
N ILE A 323 -0.39 8.88 -9.55
CA ILE A 323 -0.65 8.40 -10.91
C ILE A 323 -1.39 7.05 -10.86
N PRO A 324 -2.39 6.83 -11.73
CA PRO A 324 -2.99 7.79 -12.67
C PRO A 324 -4.24 8.51 -12.13
N HIS A 325 -4.53 8.41 -10.83
CA HIS A 325 -5.83 8.77 -10.26
C HIS A 325 -6.01 10.25 -9.89
N LYS A 326 -4.98 11.09 -10.02
CA LYS A 326 -5.09 12.55 -9.70
C LYS A 326 -6.20 13.26 -10.49
N GLU A 327 -6.42 12.88 -11.75
CA GLU A 327 -7.53 13.40 -12.56
C GLU A 327 -8.87 12.72 -12.24
N ASN A 328 -8.85 11.41 -11.96
CA ASN A 328 -10.07 10.66 -11.63
C ASN A 328 -10.67 11.12 -10.29
N LEU A 329 -9.83 11.55 -9.35
CA LEU A 329 -10.25 12.12 -8.08
C LEU A 329 -11.10 13.40 -8.27
N TRP A 330 -10.79 14.20 -9.30
CA TRP A 330 -11.64 15.34 -9.65
C TRP A 330 -13.04 14.90 -10.05
N ALA A 331 -13.15 13.83 -10.86
CA ALA A 331 -14.45 13.35 -11.31
C ALA A 331 -15.31 12.87 -10.13
N PHE A 332 -14.70 12.13 -9.20
CA PHE A 332 -15.32 11.77 -7.91
C PHE A 332 -15.81 13.01 -7.14
N ALA A 333 -14.97 14.04 -7.01
CA ALA A 333 -15.32 15.28 -6.32
C ALA A 333 -16.50 16.02 -6.99
N THR A 334 -16.58 15.99 -8.33
CA THR A 334 -17.67 16.65 -9.07
C THR A 334 -18.97 15.87 -9.07
N GLN A 335 -18.92 14.53 -9.09
CA GLN A 335 -20.11 13.68 -8.98
C GLN A 335 -20.73 13.78 -7.59
N GLY A 336 -19.90 13.85 -6.53
CA GLY A 336 -20.36 14.03 -5.16
C GLY A 336 -21.02 15.39 -4.87
N ALA A 337 -20.96 16.34 -5.81
CA ALA A 337 -21.64 17.63 -5.73
C ALA A 337 -23.05 17.61 -6.38
N ASP A 338 -23.52 16.45 -6.85
CA ASP A 338 -24.87 16.21 -7.34
C ASP A 338 -25.73 15.61 -6.21
N ASP A 339 -26.94 16.15 -6.00
CA ASP A 339 -27.90 15.69 -4.98
C ASP A 339 -28.36 14.23 -5.18
N SER A 340 -28.15 13.67 -6.38
CA SER A 340 -28.42 12.26 -6.69
C SER A 340 -27.31 11.30 -6.25
N TRP A 341 -26.17 11.82 -5.77
CA TRP A 341 -25.08 11.00 -5.28
C TRP A 341 -25.54 10.18 -4.05
N PRO A 342 -25.34 8.85 -4.00
CA PRO A 342 -25.84 8.02 -2.90
C PRO A 342 -25.36 8.45 -1.50
N LEU A 343 -24.23 9.17 -1.45
CA LEU A 343 -23.68 9.72 -0.21
C LEU A 343 -24.11 11.18 0.04
N ALA A 344 -24.65 11.91 -0.95
CA ALA A 344 -25.06 13.32 -0.78
C ALA A 344 -26.17 13.51 0.26
N ASN A 345 -27.08 12.54 0.40
CA ASN A 345 -28.20 12.63 1.35
C ASN A 345 -27.85 12.18 2.79
N ASN A 346 -26.66 11.59 3.01
CA ASN A 346 -26.28 10.97 4.28
C ASN A 346 -25.13 11.68 5.00
N TYR A 347 -24.49 12.67 4.39
CA TYR A 347 -23.37 13.38 4.99
C TYR A 347 -23.49 14.87 4.74
N THR A 348 -23.07 15.68 5.70
CA THR A 348 -22.75 17.09 5.44
C THR A 348 -21.39 17.11 4.73
N ALA A 349 -21.28 16.42 3.58
CA ALA A 349 -20.08 16.36 2.77
C ALA A 349 -19.88 17.74 2.15
N ILE A 350 -19.38 18.68 2.94
CA ILE A 350 -18.90 19.92 2.39
C ILE A 350 -17.60 19.55 1.69
N ILE A 351 -17.65 19.36 0.37
CA ILE A 351 -16.47 19.28 -0.50
C ILE A 351 -15.82 20.68 -0.48
N VAL A 352 -15.19 21.07 0.64
CA VAL A 352 -14.55 22.38 0.88
C VAL A 352 -13.17 22.38 0.21
N GLY A 353 -13.14 22.29 -1.11
CA GLY A 353 -11.87 22.24 -1.84
C GLY A 353 -11.94 22.69 -3.30
N LEU A 354 -13.15 22.88 -3.84
CA LEU A 354 -13.32 23.29 -5.25
C LEU A 354 -13.17 24.81 -5.44
N GLN A 355 -12.31 25.48 -4.66
CA GLN A 355 -11.87 26.84 -4.98
C GLN A 355 -10.68 26.75 -5.92
N GLY A 356 -10.96 26.84 -7.23
CA GLY A 356 -9.94 27.03 -8.25
C GLY A 356 -9.87 25.93 -9.30
N GLU A 357 -9.81 26.38 -10.55
CA GLU A 357 -9.68 25.56 -11.76
C GLU A 357 -8.45 24.62 -11.72
N GLY A 358 -8.62 23.40 -12.23
CA GLY A 358 -7.54 22.45 -12.52
C GLY A 358 -7.81 21.03 -12.03
N ARG A 359 -7.83 20.07 -12.95
CA ARG A 359 -8.11 18.63 -12.72
C ARG A 359 -6.92 17.88 -12.08
N ALA A 360 -6.33 18.40 -11.00
CA ALA A 360 -5.17 17.77 -10.36
C ALA A 360 -5.23 17.93 -8.83
N TYR A 361 -5.92 16.98 -8.19
CA TYR A 361 -6.00 16.87 -6.74
C TYR A 361 -5.26 15.61 -6.30
N ASN A 362 -4.64 15.65 -5.13
CA ASN A 362 -3.80 14.56 -4.65
C ASN A 362 -3.96 14.24 -3.16
N THR A 363 -4.91 14.87 -2.48
CA THR A 363 -5.07 14.69 -1.03
C THR A 363 -6.54 14.61 -0.67
N ILE A 364 -6.94 13.49 -0.06
CA ILE A 364 -8.28 13.24 0.48
C ILE A 364 -8.19 13.36 2.00
N THR A 365 -9.18 14.01 2.61
CA THR A 365 -9.37 14.09 4.06
C THR A 365 -10.81 13.74 4.41
N VAL A 366 -11.01 12.89 5.40
CA VAL A 366 -12.31 12.45 5.87
C VAL A 366 -12.34 12.56 7.39
N ARG A 367 -13.29 13.31 7.93
CA ARG A 367 -13.51 13.39 9.37
C ARG A 367 -14.73 12.61 9.77
N TRP A 368 -14.56 11.74 10.76
CA TRP A 368 -15.62 10.90 11.31
C TRP A 368 -16.06 11.41 12.69
N ILE A 369 -17.37 11.45 12.93
CA ILE A 369 -18.00 11.67 14.23
C ILE A 369 -19.08 10.60 14.41
N ASN A 370 -19.04 9.86 15.52
CA ASN A 370 -20.05 8.83 15.83
C ASN A 370 -20.32 7.83 14.69
N GLN A 371 -19.26 7.37 14.00
CA GLN A 371 -19.33 6.46 12.83
C GLN A 371 -19.99 7.05 11.57
N GLU A 372 -20.27 8.36 11.58
CA GLU A 372 -20.75 9.12 10.43
C GLU A 372 -19.66 10.07 9.94
N ILE A 373 -19.68 10.41 8.64
CA ILE A 373 -18.74 11.38 8.08
C ILE A 373 -19.28 12.78 8.34
N GLU A 374 -18.54 13.57 9.10
CA GLU A 374 -18.84 14.99 9.34
C GLU A 374 -18.46 15.83 8.13
N TYR A 375 -17.28 15.61 7.55
CA TYR A 375 -16.86 16.28 6.32
C TYR A 375 -15.88 15.42 5.50
N LEU A 376 -15.87 15.67 4.19
CA LEU A 376 -14.90 15.13 3.24
C LEU A 376 -14.30 16.28 2.45
N ASN A 377 -12.96 16.39 2.44
CA ASN A 377 -12.25 17.41 1.70
C ASN A 377 -11.27 16.80 0.69
N ILE A 378 -11.13 17.44 -0.46
CA ILE A 378 -10.19 17.08 -1.53
C ILE A 378 -9.36 18.32 -1.87
N THR A 379 -8.04 18.22 -1.72
CA THR A 379 -7.10 19.33 -1.93
C THR A 379 -5.91 18.90 -2.81
N SER A 380 -5.08 19.87 -3.19
CA SER A 380 -3.84 19.64 -3.93
C SER A 380 -2.65 20.13 -3.12
N THR A 381 -1.98 19.24 -2.40
CA THR A 381 -0.76 19.57 -1.65
C THR A 381 0.47 19.69 -2.55
N ASP A 382 0.40 19.19 -3.79
CA ASP A 382 1.42 19.46 -4.81
C ASP A 382 1.51 20.96 -5.10
N VAL A 383 0.36 21.68 -5.13
CA VAL A 383 0.33 23.13 -5.32
C VAL A 383 1.05 23.84 -4.17
N LEU A 384 0.72 23.49 -2.92
CA LEU A 384 1.34 24.07 -1.73
C LEU A 384 2.86 23.83 -1.70
N ALA A 385 3.31 22.63 -2.08
CA ALA A 385 4.73 22.31 -2.15
C ALA A 385 5.47 23.14 -3.21
N VAL A 386 4.89 23.31 -4.39
CA VAL A 386 5.51 24.13 -5.44
C VAL A 386 5.53 25.61 -5.07
N GLU A 387 4.45 26.13 -4.46
CA GLU A 387 4.42 27.52 -3.96
C GLU A 387 5.54 27.79 -2.95
N ASP A 388 5.72 26.89 -1.99
CA ASP A 388 6.76 26.98 -0.97
C ASP A 388 8.17 26.94 -1.59
N LEU A 389 8.42 26.01 -2.51
CA LEU A 389 9.72 25.87 -3.17
C LEU A 389 10.06 27.05 -4.08
N ILE A 390 9.08 27.59 -4.81
CA ILE A 390 9.28 28.80 -5.62
C ILE A 390 9.61 29.98 -4.70
N THR A 391 8.86 30.17 -3.61
CA THR A 391 9.08 31.27 -2.67
C THR A 391 10.44 31.16 -1.98
N SER A 392 10.83 29.95 -1.58
CA SER A 392 12.09 29.65 -0.91
C SER A 392 13.31 29.67 -1.84
N SER A 393 13.11 29.67 -3.17
CA SER A 393 14.20 29.77 -4.15
C SER A 393 14.92 31.12 -4.15
N GLY A 394 14.32 32.14 -3.52
CA GLY A 394 14.84 33.52 -3.50
C GLY A 394 14.66 34.28 -4.82
N LEU A 395 14.00 33.69 -5.83
CA LEU A 395 13.68 34.38 -7.07
C LEU A 395 12.53 35.38 -6.85
N THR A 396 12.70 36.62 -7.32
CA THR A 396 11.65 37.65 -7.24
C THR A 396 10.85 37.66 -8.54
N ALA A 397 9.56 37.30 -8.47
CA ALA A 397 8.63 37.27 -9.61
C ALA A 397 9.22 36.57 -10.87
N PRO A 398 9.71 35.32 -10.76
CA PRO A 398 10.37 34.65 -11.87
C PRO A 398 9.42 34.37 -13.04
N ARG A 399 9.97 34.38 -14.26
CA ARG A 399 9.35 33.73 -15.41
C ARG A 399 9.59 32.23 -15.29
N VAL A 400 8.53 31.44 -15.38
CA VAL A 400 8.57 30.00 -15.15
C VAL A 400 8.35 29.25 -16.45
N CYS A 401 9.21 28.29 -16.77
CA CYS A 401 9.00 27.32 -17.84
C CYS A 401 8.65 25.95 -17.24
N VAL A 402 7.45 25.45 -17.49
CA VAL A 402 6.98 24.13 -17.03
C VAL A 402 7.05 23.14 -18.17
N ILE A 403 7.73 22.01 -17.95
CA ILE A 403 7.88 20.93 -18.92
C ILE A 403 6.94 19.78 -18.54
N GLY A 404 6.03 19.43 -19.44
CA GLY A 404 4.99 18.43 -19.27
C GLY A 404 3.58 19.02 -19.22
N ALA A 405 2.58 18.16 -19.43
CA ALA A 405 1.16 18.52 -19.42
C ALA A 405 0.30 17.62 -18.50
N GLY A 406 0.95 16.84 -17.63
CA GLY A 406 0.30 15.93 -16.69
C GLY A 406 -0.22 16.62 -15.42
N GLY A 407 -0.70 15.82 -14.46
CA GLY A 407 -1.24 16.33 -13.18
C GLY A 407 -0.25 17.20 -12.40
N VAL A 408 1.03 16.81 -12.35
CA VAL A 408 2.08 17.58 -11.66
C VAL A 408 2.31 18.93 -12.35
N ALA A 409 2.35 18.97 -13.68
CA ALA A 409 2.48 20.23 -14.44
C ALA A 409 1.29 21.17 -14.16
N LYS A 410 0.07 20.63 -14.14
CA LYS A 410 -1.14 21.40 -13.79
C LYS A 410 -1.06 21.97 -12.37
N SER A 411 -0.56 21.21 -11.39
CA SER A 411 -0.32 21.70 -10.02
C SER A 411 0.74 22.80 -9.98
N ALA A 412 1.87 22.63 -10.69
CA ALA A 412 2.92 23.64 -10.75
C ALA A 412 2.44 24.96 -11.39
N ILE A 413 1.64 24.89 -12.46
CA ILE A 413 1.06 26.08 -13.10
C ILE A 413 0.05 26.76 -12.17
N ARG A 414 -0.73 26.00 -11.39
CA ARG A 414 -1.65 26.56 -10.38
C ARG A 414 -0.90 27.30 -9.28
N ALA A 415 0.22 26.73 -8.79
CA ALA A 415 1.12 27.40 -7.85
C ALA A 415 1.68 28.70 -8.44
N CYS A 416 2.02 28.71 -9.74
CA CYS A 416 2.44 29.93 -10.40
C CYS A 416 1.30 30.95 -10.53
N LYS A 417 0.05 30.50 -10.74
CA LYS A 417 -1.15 31.34 -10.86
C LYS A 417 -1.50 32.01 -9.53
N SER A 418 -1.42 31.31 -8.41
CA SER A 418 -1.64 31.89 -7.08
C SER A 418 -0.58 32.92 -6.72
N LEU A 419 0.66 32.71 -7.15
CA LEU A 419 1.78 33.64 -7.00
C LEU A 419 1.80 34.79 -8.05
N GLY A 420 0.91 34.77 -9.05
CA GLY A 420 0.82 35.81 -10.07
C GLY A 420 2.01 35.85 -11.05
N LEU A 421 2.58 34.69 -11.38
CA LEU A 421 3.79 34.57 -12.21
C LEU A 421 3.48 34.43 -13.70
N LYS A 422 4.49 34.71 -14.54
CA LYS A 422 4.44 34.45 -15.99
C LYS A 422 4.91 33.04 -16.28
N VAL A 423 4.12 32.27 -17.01
CA VAL A 423 4.35 30.84 -17.25
C VAL A 423 4.34 30.50 -18.73
N SER A 424 5.35 29.75 -19.15
CA SER A 424 5.38 29.05 -20.43
C SER A 424 5.30 27.55 -20.17
N ILE A 425 4.39 26.86 -20.86
CA ILE A 425 4.28 25.40 -20.81
C ILE A 425 4.80 24.79 -22.10
N VAL A 426 5.62 23.75 -21.98
CA VAL A 426 6.16 22.97 -23.09
C VAL A 426 5.85 21.49 -22.85
N SER A 427 5.42 20.77 -23.88
CA SER A 427 5.12 19.33 -23.81
C SER A 427 5.62 18.65 -25.06
N ARG A 428 6.02 17.37 -24.98
CA ARG A 428 6.36 16.54 -26.17
C ARG A 428 5.25 16.54 -27.23
N ARG A 429 4.00 16.72 -26.81
CA ARG A 429 2.85 16.93 -27.68
C ARG A 429 2.34 18.35 -27.48
N ASP A 430 2.49 19.20 -28.49
CA ASP A 430 2.09 20.62 -28.42
C ASP A 430 0.61 20.79 -28.09
N ALA A 431 -0.26 20.00 -28.74
CA ALA A 431 -1.70 19.99 -28.47
C ALA A 431 -2.06 19.73 -26.99
N ALA A 432 -1.23 18.97 -26.27
CA ALA A 432 -1.45 18.74 -24.84
C ALA A 432 -1.09 19.97 -23.99
N ALA A 433 -0.05 20.72 -24.36
CA ALA A 433 0.29 21.98 -23.69
C ALA A 433 -0.80 23.04 -23.96
N GLU A 434 -1.24 23.17 -25.21
CA GLU A 434 -2.35 24.06 -25.60
C GLU A 434 -3.62 23.74 -24.82
N GLN A 435 -3.97 22.45 -24.67
CA GLN A 435 -5.13 22.05 -23.88
C GLN A 435 -5.01 22.47 -22.41
N VAL A 436 -3.82 22.41 -21.80
CA VAL A 436 -3.62 22.89 -20.43
C VAL A 436 -3.82 24.39 -20.34
N VAL A 437 -3.37 25.16 -21.33
CA VAL A 437 -3.64 26.61 -21.39
C VAL A 437 -5.15 26.86 -21.42
N VAL A 438 -5.88 26.17 -22.29
CA VAL A 438 -7.35 26.27 -22.37
C VAL A 438 -8.01 25.91 -21.04
N ASP A 439 -7.62 24.78 -20.45
CA ASP A 439 -8.21 24.27 -19.20
C ASP A 439 -7.99 25.23 -18.00
N LEU A 440 -6.88 25.99 -17.98
CA LEU A 440 -6.51 26.88 -16.87
C LEU A 440 -6.77 28.37 -17.13
N ALA A 441 -7.11 28.75 -18.37
CA ALA A 441 -7.46 30.12 -18.78
C ALA A 441 -8.96 30.45 -18.65
N LEU A 442 -9.84 29.44 -18.55
CA LEU A 442 -11.29 29.69 -18.42
C LEU A 442 -11.63 30.33 -17.06
N PRO A 443 -12.32 31.49 -17.01
CA PRO A 443 -12.75 32.09 -15.76
C PRO A 443 -13.84 31.26 -15.06
N SER A 444 -13.81 31.31 -13.72
CA SER A 444 -14.58 30.46 -12.82
C SER A 444 -16.09 30.67 -13.00
N LYS A 445 -16.83 29.66 -13.50
CA LYS A 445 -18.31 29.76 -13.68
C LYS A 445 -19.14 29.79 -12.39
N ARG A 446 -18.54 29.89 -11.21
CA ARG A 446 -19.24 29.87 -9.90
C ARG A 446 -18.76 30.95 -8.91
N SER A 447 -18.29 32.11 -9.38
CA SER A 447 -18.25 33.30 -8.54
C SER A 447 -19.68 33.83 -8.32
N SER A 448 -20.38 33.26 -7.34
CA SER A 448 -21.58 33.86 -6.76
C SER A 448 -21.20 35.19 -6.09
N ALA A 449 -22.15 36.12 -6.07
CA ALA A 449 -21.94 37.57 -6.04
C ALA A 449 -21.48 38.17 -4.69
N GLN A 450 -20.70 37.47 -3.88
CA GLN A 450 -20.27 37.94 -2.56
C GLN A 450 -18.84 37.53 -2.19
N GLN A 451 -17.84 37.93 -3.01
CA GLN A 451 -16.47 38.06 -2.50
C GLN A 451 -15.61 39.03 -3.32
N GLU A 452 -16.17 40.19 -3.69
CA GLU A 452 -15.35 41.34 -4.07
C GLU A 452 -14.80 42.01 -2.82
N LYS A 453 -13.72 41.46 -2.25
CA LYS A 453 -12.70 42.24 -1.52
C LYS A 453 -11.54 41.32 -1.11
N ARG A 454 -10.38 41.60 -1.74
CA ARG A 454 -9.00 41.10 -1.49
C ARG A 454 -8.58 39.85 -2.27
N THR A 455 -8.08 40.03 -3.49
CA THR A 455 -6.64 40.04 -3.86
C THR A 455 -6.50 40.37 -5.36
N THR A 456 -5.47 41.14 -5.69
CA THR A 456 -5.13 41.62 -7.03
C THR A 456 -4.44 40.52 -7.85
N HIS A 457 -5.19 39.63 -8.52
CA HIS A 457 -4.62 38.68 -9.50
C HIS A 457 -4.46 39.33 -10.90
N ARG A 458 -3.72 40.44 -11.02
CA ARG A 458 -3.70 41.22 -12.27
C ARG A 458 -2.68 40.80 -13.33
N ASP A 459 -1.68 39.96 -13.04
CA ASP A 459 -0.54 39.76 -13.97
C ASP A 459 -0.16 38.28 -14.27
N PHE A 460 -1.03 37.30 -14.00
CA PHE A 460 -0.78 35.91 -14.43
C PHE A 460 -0.88 35.78 -15.95
N GLU A 461 0.17 35.28 -16.58
CA GLU A 461 0.23 35.00 -18.01
C GLU A 461 0.58 33.52 -18.21
N LEU A 462 -0.18 32.80 -19.04
CA LEU A 462 0.08 31.40 -19.39
C LEU A 462 0.09 31.26 -20.91
N SER A 463 1.18 30.71 -21.44
CA SER A 463 1.35 30.49 -22.88
C SER A 463 1.91 29.10 -23.15
N ALA A 464 1.44 28.45 -24.22
CA ALA A 464 2.05 27.24 -24.74
C ALA A 464 3.17 27.61 -25.71
N ILE A 465 4.30 26.92 -25.60
CA ILE A 465 5.42 27.06 -26.53
C ILE A 465 5.66 25.71 -27.23
N PRO A 466 5.80 25.69 -28.56
CA PRO A 466 6.12 24.47 -29.31
C PRO A 466 7.38 23.78 -28.77
N HIS A 467 7.38 22.45 -28.72
CA HIS A 467 8.48 21.68 -28.14
C HIS A 467 9.85 21.96 -28.78
N ASP A 468 9.89 22.14 -30.10
CA ASP A 468 11.09 22.46 -30.87
C ASP A 468 11.68 23.85 -30.57
N ARG A 469 10.91 24.70 -29.87
CA ARG A 469 11.34 26.04 -29.42
C ARG A 469 11.80 26.05 -27.96
N LEU A 470 11.84 24.90 -27.27
CA LEU A 470 12.24 24.81 -25.85
C LEU A 470 13.60 25.47 -25.58
N SER A 471 14.59 25.24 -26.45
CA SER A 471 15.94 25.80 -26.30
C SER A 471 16.01 27.33 -26.40
N ASP A 472 14.98 27.95 -26.99
CA ASP A 472 14.88 29.41 -27.13
C ASP A 472 14.10 30.07 -25.97
N VAL A 473 13.45 29.28 -25.11
CA VAL A 473 12.64 29.79 -23.99
C VAL A 473 13.54 30.47 -22.98
N ARG A 474 13.21 31.71 -22.61
CA ARG A 474 13.89 32.46 -21.54
C ARG A 474 13.07 32.44 -20.26
N ALA A 475 13.50 31.65 -19.29
CA ALA A 475 12.90 31.57 -17.97
C ALA A 475 13.95 31.70 -16.87
N ASP A 476 13.51 32.14 -15.70
CA ASP A 476 14.33 32.28 -14.50
C ASP A 476 14.24 31.00 -13.64
N LEU A 477 13.13 30.26 -13.79
CA LEU A 477 12.91 28.93 -13.20
C LEU A 477 12.40 27.96 -14.27
N TYR A 478 13.04 26.80 -14.39
CA TYR A 478 12.55 25.70 -15.20
C TYR A 478 12.10 24.54 -14.29
N ILE A 479 10.92 23.99 -14.53
CA ILE A 479 10.33 22.90 -13.74
C ILE A 479 10.07 21.70 -14.64
N ASN A 480 10.77 20.58 -14.42
CA ASN A 480 10.46 19.30 -15.06
C ASN A 480 9.32 18.59 -14.33
N CYS A 481 8.16 18.48 -14.98
CA CYS A 481 7.00 17.74 -14.50
C CYS A 481 6.73 16.46 -15.31
N THR A 482 7.74 15.95 -16.02
CA THR A 482 7.69 14.70 -16.81
C THR A 482 8.43 13.57 -16.09
N PRO A 483 8.17 12.30 -16.43
CA PRO A 483 8.93 11.16 -15.88
C PRO A 483 10.29 10.95 -16.55
N VAL A 484 10.75 11.87 -17.41
CA VAL A 484 12.09 11.80 -18.03
C VAL A 484 13.13 12.01 -16.93
N GLY A 485 14.14 11.15 -16.87
CA GLY A 485 15.14 11.11 -15.80
C GLY A 485 14.78 10.20 -14.62
N MET A 486 13.60 9.57 -14.61
CA MET A 486 13.16 8.72 -13.50
C MET A 486 13.72 7.29 -13.62
N THR A 487 14.27 6.76 -12.53
CA THR A 487 14.72 5.35 -12.43
C THR A 487 13.57 4.40 -12.77
N GLY A 488 13.78 3.49 -13.72
CA GLY A 488 12.74 2.57 -14.21
C GLY A 488 11.59 3.24 -14.99
N GLY A 489 11.72 4.55 -15.27
CA GLY A 489 10.80 5.30 -16.12
C GLY A 489 11.03 5.03 -17.62
N PRO A 490 10.23 5.67 -18.49
CA PRO A 490 10.29 5.45 -19.94
C PRO A 490 11.55 6.02 -20.60
N ASP A 491 12.25 6.94 -19.94
CA ASP A 491 13.48 7.57 -20.44
C ASP A 491 14.39 7.98 -19.26
N PRO A 492 15.05 7.01 -18.59
CA PRO A 492 15.81 7.27 -17.35
C PRO A 492 17.09 8.10 -17.57
N ASP A 493 17.72 7.99 -18.74
CA ASP A 493 18.95 8.71 -19.09
C ASP A 493 18.68 10.02 -19.85
N GLY A 494 17.41 10.31 -20.13
CA GLY A 494 16.98 11.45 -20.91
C GLY A 494 17.16 12.79 -20.20
N LEU A 495 17.44 13.82 -20.99
CA LEU A 495 17.41 15.22 -20.54
C LEU A 495 16.03 15.81 -20.81
N SER A 496 15.24 16.00 -19.75
CA SER A 496 13.92 16.65 -19.85
C SER A 496 14.01 18.09 -20.35
N ILE A 497 15.14 18.75 -20.08
CA ILE A 497 15.51 20.06 -20.60
C ILE A 497 16.90 19.93 -21.22
N PRO A 498 17.11 20.34 -22.49
CA PRO A 498 18.40 20.26 -23.17
C PRO A 498 19.31 21.40 -22.72
N ILE A 499 19.61 21.46 -21.42
CA ILE A 499 20.49 22.47 -20.79
C ILE A 499 21.75 22.69 -21.62
N PRO A 500 22.45 21.65 -22.14
CA PRO A 500 23.60 21.80 -23.03
C PRO A 500 23.41 22.77 -24.20
N ASP A 501 22.22 22.76 -24.78
CA ASP A 501 21.86 23.44 -26.02
C ASP A 501 21.12 24.76 -25.79
N MET A 502 21.06 25.25 -24.55
CA MET A 502 20.43 26.53 -24.20
C MET A 502 21.48 27.65 -24.10
N PRO A 503 21.66 28.50 -25.13
CA PRO A 503 22.74 29.50 -25.17
C PRO A 503 22.47 30.77 -24.34
N ASN A 504 21.24 30.98 -23.88
CA ASN A 504 20.77 32.26 -23.32
C ASN A 504 20.22 32.16 -21.89
N LEU A 505 20.78 31.26 -21.07
CA LEU A 505 20.40 31.12 -19.66
C LEU A 505 21.02 32.26 -18.81
N SER A 506 20.24 32.75 -17.85
CA SER A 506 20.75 33.72 -16.87
C SER A 506 21.62 33.00 -15.84
N PRO A 507 22.71 33.61 -15.31
CA PRO A 507 23.49 33.02 -14.23
C PRO A 507 22.68 32.62 -12.99
N ASP A 508 21.57 33.34 -12.75
CA ASP A 508 20.69 33.11 -11.58
C ASP A 508 19.60 32.06 -11.81
N THR A 509 19.53 31.46 -13.01
CA THR A 509 18.51 30.46 -13.38
C THR A 509 18.52 29.27 -12.41
N VAL A 510 17.32 28.81 -12.04
CA VAL A 510 17.09 27.63 -11.20
C VAL A 510 16.46 26.50 -12.01
N PHE A 511 16.92 25.28 -11.79
CA PHE A 511 16.33 24.05 -12.35
C PHE A 511 15.68 23.22 -11.25
N PHE A 512 14.40 22.93 -11.39
CA PHE A 512 13.61 22.15 -10.45
C PHE A 512 13.14 20.85 -11.15
N ASP A 513 13.51 19.70 -10.60
CA ASP A 513 12.97 18.42 -11.02
C ASP A 513 11.94 17.88 -10.03
N THR A 514 10.80 17.40 -10.54
CA THR A 514 9.78 16.73 -9.70
C THR A 514 10.03 15.22 -9.58
N VAL A 515 10.93 14.67 -10.39
CA VAL A 515 11.43 13.31 -10.24
C VAL A 515 12.33 13.25 -9.00
N TYR A 516 12.00 12.38 -8.06
CA TYR A 516 12.75 12.20 -6.81
C TYR A 516 13.62 10.93 -6.77
N ASN A 517 13.40 10.00 -7.70
CA ASN A 517 14.21 8.79 -7.85
C ASN A 517 14.74 8.71 -9.30
N PRO A 518 16.04 8.91 -9.53
CA PRO A 518 17.10 9.13 -8.54
C PRO A 518 17.06 10.55 -7.95
N ILE A 519 17.78 10.80 -6.85
CA ILE A 519 17.90 12.14 -6.24
C ILE A 519 18.55 13.13 -7.23
N GLU A 520 19.59 12.69 -7.92
CA GLU A 520 20.27 13.46 -8.96
C GLU A 520 19.91 12.91 -10.34
N THR A 521 18.93 13.54 -10.99
CA THR A 521 18.53 13.20 -12.37
C THR A 521 19.54 13.70 -13.39
N PRO A 522 19.53 13.19 -14.64
CA PRO A 522 20.39 13.70 -15.71
C PRO A 522 20.26 15.23 -15.92
N MET A 523 19.04 15.77 -15.80
CA MET A 523 18.79 17.21 -15.90
C MET A 523 19.45 17.98 -14.75
N LEU A 524 19.27 17.54 -13.51
CA LEU A 524 19.87 18.21 -12.35
C LEU A 524 21.39 18.14 -12.38
N LYS A 525 21.95 17.01 -12.82
CA LYS A 525 23.39 16.85 -13.03
C LYS A 525 23.92 17.85 -14.05
N ALA A 526 23.29 17.93 -15.23
CA ALA A 526 23.69 18.88 -16.28
C ALA A 526 23.56 20.35 -15.84
N ALA A 527 22.55 20.68 -15.02
CA ALA A 527 22.41 22.00 -14.41
C ALA A 527 23.59 22.33 -13.47
N LYS A 528 23.92 21.41 -12.55
CA LYS A 528 25.03 21.58 -11.59
C LYS A 528 26.39 21.67 -12.28
N GLU A 529 26.64 20.88 -13.31
CA GLU A 529 27.89 20.93 -14.10
C GLU A 529 28.12 22.30 -14.77
N ARG A 530 27.04 23.05 -15.00
CA ARG A 530 27.10 24.43 -15.51
C ARG A 530 27.00 25.52 -14.42
N GLY A 531 26.99 25.13 -13.15
CA GLY A 531 26.96 26.04 -12.00
C GLY A 531 25.57 26.60 -11.67
N TYR A 532 24.48 26.03 -12.20
CA TYR A 532 23.13 26.47 -11.86
C TYR A 532 22.65 25.89 -10.53
N ARG A 533 21.76 26.62 -9.86
CA ARG A 533 21.08 26.15 -8.67
C ARG A 533 20.02 25.11 -9.03
N THR A 534 19.87 24.09 -8.19
CA THR A 534 18.94 22.99 -8.41
C THR A 534 18.01 22.77 -7.22
N ILE A 535 16.74 22.45 -7.50
CA ILE A 535 15.78 21.92 -6.55
C ILE A 535 15.50 20.47 -6.96
N ASP A 536 15.80 19.53 -6.06
CA ASP A 536 15.60 18.10 -6.33
C ASP A 536 14.15 17.65 -6.00
N GLY A 537 13.76 16.50 -6.55
CA GLY A 537 12.41 15.98 -6.34
C GLY A 537 12.13 15.50 -4.91
N VAL A 538 13.17 15.22 -4.11
CA VAL A 538 12.98 14.85 -2.69
C VAL A 538 12.44 16.04 -1.91
N GLN A 539 12.95 17.25 -2.17
CA GLN A 539 12.42 18.47 -1.55
C GLN A 539 10.92 18.66 -1.85
N MET A 540 10.49 18.46 -3.10
CA MET A 540 9.07 18.49 -3.44
C MET A 540 8.28 17.39 -2.74
N PHE A 541 8.80 16.15 -2.74
CA PHE A 541 8.16 15.02 -2.08
C PHE A 541 7.95 15.27 -0.59
N VAL A 542 8.96 15.80 0.11
CA VAL A 542 8.89 16.14 1.54
C VAL A 542 7.85 17.22 1.78
N LYS A 543 7.88 18.32 1.01
CA LYS A 543 6.92 19.43 1.17
C LYS A 543 5.47 19.02 0.94
N GLN A 544 5.19 18.20 -0.07
CA GLN A 544 3.82 17.74 -0.31
C GLN A 544 3.35 16.73 0.76
N ALA A 545 4.27 15.90 1.29
CA ALA A 545 3.97 14.94 2.36
C ALA A 545 3.75 15.67 3.70
N ALA A 546 4.55 16.70 3.97
CA ALA A 546 4.41 17.56 5.14
C ALA A 546 3.04 18.26 5.15
N ALA A 547 2.65 18.88 4.04
CA ALA A 547 1.34 19.50 3.92
C ALA A 547 0.18 18.49 4.11
N GLN A 548 0.30 17.26 3.58
CA GLN A 548 -0.68 16.20 3.82
C GLN A 548 -0.77 15.83 5.30
N PHE A 549 0.39 15.63 5.93
CA PHE A 549 0.50 15.27 7.33
C PHE A 549 -0.15 16.33 8.23
N GLU A 550 0.13 17.60 7.99
CA GLU A 550 -0.45 18.73 8.73
C GLU A 550 -1.97 18.81 8.54
N ILE A 551 -2.46 18.66 7.32
CA ILE A 551 -3.90 18.63 7.02
C ILE A 551 -4.61 17.51 7.78
N TRP A 552 -4.00 16.33 7.87
CA TRP A 552 -4.63 15.16 8.49
C TRP A 552 -4.54 15.12 10.01
N THR A 553 -3.44 15.62 10.57
CA THR A 553 -3.13 15.47 12.00
C THR A 553 -3.36 16.77 12.77
N GLY A 554 -3.34 17.93 12.11
CA GLY A 554 -3.32 19.24 12.75
C GLY A 554 -2.01 19.58 13.47
N HIS A 555 -0.96 18.77 13.30
CA HIS A 555 0.36 18.96 13.89
C HIS A 555 1.39 19.25 12.82
N ALA A 556 2.39 20.07 13.14
CA ALA A 556 3.52 20.34 12.25
C ALA A 556 4.22 19.04 11.83
N ALA A 557 4.55 18.94 10.54
CA ALA A 557 5.25 17.77 10.04
C ALA A 557 6.74 17.79 10.44
N PRO A 558 7.34 16.65 10.82
CA PRO A 558 8.78 16.56 11.04
C PRO A 558 9.52 16.47 9.69
N GLU A 559 9.60 17.59 8.96
CA GLU A 559 10.18 17.64 7.60
C GLU A 559 11.62 17.10 7.52
N ASP A 560 12.48 17.42 8.50
CA ASP A 560 13.86 16.93 8.54
C ASP A 560 13.94 15.40 8.65
N LEU A 561 13.02 14.79 9.41
CA LEU A 561 12.89 13.34 9.50
C LEU A 561 12.46 12.76 8.15
N PHE A 562 11.49 13.39 7.49
CA PHE A 562 11.01 12.94 6.19
C PHE A 562 12.11 12.99 5.13
N ASP A 563 12.86 14.09 5.07
CA ASP A 563 13.98 14.25 4.13
C ASP A 563 15.07 13.20 4.38
N THR A 564 15.49 13.03 5.65
CA THR A 564 16.52 12.04 6.03
C THR A 564 16.12 10.63 5.60
N LEU A 565 14.91 10.19 5.96
CA LEU A 565 14.42 8.84 5.65
C LEU A 565 14.36 8.57 4.15
N VAL A 566 13.89 9.54 3.36
CA VAL A 566 13.78 9.39 1.91
C VAL A 566 15.16 9.34 1.26
N ARG A 567 16.08 10.23 1.68
CA ARG A 567 17.44 10.26 1.12
C ARG A 567 18.22 9.00 1.47
N ASP A 568 18.13 8.52 2.72
CA ASP A 568 18.79 7.28 3.14
C ASP A 568 18.29 6.10 2.31
N LYS A 569 16.96 5.96 2.15
CA LYS A 569 16.36 4.87 1.38
C LYS A 569 16.69 4.91 -0.11
N LEU A 570 16.99 6.08 -0.67
CA LEU A 570 17.40 6.24 -2.07
C LEU A 570 18.93 6.13 -2.26
N SER A 571 19.70 6.13 -1.17
CA SER A 571 21.16 6.00 -1.20
C SER A 571 21.65 4.56 -0.98
N THR A 572 20.77 3.71 -0.45
CA THR A 572 20.93 2.24 -0.35
C THR A 572 20.48 1.55 -1.61
#